data_AF-A0A2I0AWV9-F1
#
_entry.id   AF-A0A2I0AWV9-F1
#
_cell.length_a   1.000
_cell.length_b   1.000
_cell.length_c   1.000
_cell.angle_alpha   90.00
_cell.angle_beta   90.00
_cell.angle_gamma   90.00
#
_symmetry.space_group_name_H-M   'P 1'
#
loop_
_entity.id
_entity.type
_entity.pdbx_description
1 polymer ?
#
loop_
_entity_poly.entity_id
_entity_poly.type
_entity_poly.pdbx_seq_one_letter_code
_entity_poly.pdbx_strand_id
1 'polypeptide(L)'
;MEGEIEALLKVSAISSALMAYARFSSAKIPPGFLRLLFLLPVISSLFFLPLGFSSIHLRTISGFFLAWLAVFKLLLLSFDAGPLSPSLPFLSFLPVALLPVNLRAATRRKPPHLLPTAIKALLFSFLVSFYSYRYRFPLFLLLLLYCFHIYLTAELVYAGAAFLASGLLGLNLEPQFDAPYRTTSLQDFWGRRWNLVVTTVLRPSVYNPIRRRWGSAAGFLATFLVSGVMHELMVYYVTLAPPTGEMLCFFLLHGVCTVLEVRLKKAAGNREGGWRVHPAAATGATLGFVVATGFRLFLPPMMRNGSDERVLEECEAMIGFFKKGSEAILGRFRLQ
;
A
#
# COMPACT_ATOMS: atom_id res chain seq x y z
N MET A 1 -12.70 -19.43 10.26
CA MET A 1 -12.19 -18.41 11.21
C MET A 1 -11.04 -18.95 12.05
N GLU A 2 -11.18 -20.10 12.71
CA GLU A 2 -10.10 -20.67 13.57
C GLU A 2 -8.77 -20.89 12.82
N GLY A 3 -8.80 -21.50 11.62
CA GLY A 3 -7.59 -21.68 10.82
C GLY A 3 -6.89 -20.37 10.39
N GLU A 4 -7.64 -19.29 10.21
CA GLU A 4 -7.07 -17.96 9.87
C GLU A 4 -6.42 -17.30 11.10
N ILE A 5 -6.99 -17.50 12.29
CA ILE A 5 -6.40 -17.01 13.54
C ILE A 5 -5.08 -17.75 13.81
N GLU A 6 -5.07 -19.07 13.61
CA GLU A 6 -3.85 -19.86 13.72
C GLU A 6 -2.78 -19.41 12.72
N ALA A 7 -3.15 -19.21 11.45
CA ALA A 7 -2.25 -18.67 10.42
C ALA A 7 -1.72 -17.29 10.81
N LEU A 8 -2.57 -16.40 11.33
CA LEU A 8 -2.16 -15.07 11.80
C LEU A 8 -1.14 -15.15 12.93
N LEU A 9 -1.35 -16.02 13.93
CA LEU A 9 -0.42 -16.23 15.03
C LEU A 9 0.92 -16.78 14.52
N LYS A 10 0.88 -17.77 13.63
CA LYS A 10 2.08 -18.36 13.01
C LYS A 10 2.88 -17.32 12.22
N VAL A 11 2.23 -16.58 11.32
CA VAL A 11 2.88 -15.55 10.50
C VAL A 11 3.44 -14.42 11.37
N SER A 12 2.71 -14.01 12.40
CA SER A 12 3.17 -12.97 13.35
C SER A 12 4.38 -13.43 14.17
N ALA A 13 4.38 -14.69 14.64
CA ALA A 13 5.51 -15.25 15.37
C ALA A 13 6.76 -15.39 14.49
N ILE A 14 6.60 -15.95 13.28
CA ILE A 14 7.71 -16.14 12.33
C ILE A 14 8.28 -14.79 11.90
N SER A 15 7.42 -13.84 11.49
CA SER A 15 7.89 -12.50 11.10
C SER A 15 8.60 -11.78 12.25
N SER A 16 8.14 -11.94 13.50
CA SER A 16 8.82 -11.38 14.68
C SER A 16 10.19 -11.99 14.92
N ALA A 17 10.31 -13.33 14.82
CA ALA A 17 11.59 -14.03 14.94
C ALA A 17 12.57 -13.61 13.83
N LEU A 18 12.08 -13.49 12.59
CA LEU A 18 12.85 -12.99 11.45
C LEU A 18 13.34 -11.56 11.66
N MET A 19 12.51 -10.66 12.22
CA MET A 19 12.91 -9.30 12.54
C MET A 19 13.94 -9.25 13.68
N ALA A 20 13.82 -10.15 14.67
CA ALA A 20 14.79 -10.26 15.76
C ALA A 20 16.17 -10.68 15.21
N TYR A 21 16.19 -11.70 14.34
CA TYR A 21 17.41 -12.12 13.65
C TYR A 21 17.97 -10.98 12.79
N ALA A 22 17.15 -10.32 11.96
CA ALA A 22 17.60 -9.25 11.08
C ALA A 22 18.23 -8.08 11.85
N ARG A 23 17.63 -7.70 12.99
CA ARG A 23 18.18 -6.67 13.87
C ARG A 23 19.52 -7.10 14.47
N PHE A 24 19.59 -8.31 15.03
CA PHE A 24 20.78 -8.82 15.70
C PHE A 24 21.96 -9.02 14.73
N SER A 25 21.71 -9.59 13.54
CA SER A 25 22.72 -9.75 12.51
C SER A 25 23.23 -8.40 12.00
N SER A 26 22.33 -7.44 11.77
CA SER A 26 22.69 -6.07 11.35
C SER A 26 23.48 -5.30 12.41
N ALA A 27 23.31 -5.62 13.69
CA ALA A 27 24.11 -5.02 14.77
C ALA A 27 25.56 -5.52 14.77
N LYS A 28 25.80 -6.74 14.26
CA LYS A 28 27.13 -7.37 14.23
C LYS A 28 27.86 -7.18 12.90
N ILE A 29 27.12 -7.04 11.81
CA ILE A 29 27.67 -6.99 10.45
C ILE A 29 27.61 -5.54 9.95
N PRO A 30 28.73 -4.95 9.49
CA PRO A 30 28.74 -3.58 9.00
C PRO A 30 27.86 -3.42 7.75
N PRO A 31 27.37 -2.18 7.45
CA PRO A 31 26.54 -1.95 6.28
C PRO A 31 27.27 -2.28 4.98
N GLY A 32 26.54 -2.87 4.03
CA GLY A 32 27.05 -3.20 2.70
C GLY A 32 26.54 -4.56 2.21
N PHE A 33 27.24 -5.08 1.20
CA PHE A 33 26.86 -6.32 0.52
C PHE A 33 26.85 -7.54 1.45
N LEU A 34 27.79 -7.63 2.40
CA LEU A 34 27.81 -8.73 3.38
C LEU A 34 26.56 -8.71 4.28
N ARG A 35 26.14 -7.54 4.77
CA ARG A 35 24.88 -7.44 5.54
C ARG A 35 23.69 -7.88 4.71
N LEU A 36 23.62 -7.48 3.43
CA LEU A 36 22.57 -7.94 2.52
C LEU A 36 22.54 -9.48 2.43
N LEU A 37 23.69 -10.13 2.19
CA LEU A 37 23.78 -11.58 2.08
C LEU A 37 23.23 -12.30 3.31
N PHE A 38 23.54 -11.82 4.52
CA PHE A 38 23.02 -12.38 5.77
C PHE A 38 21.54 -12.09 6.01
N LEU A 39 20.98 -11.04 5.39
CA LEU A 39 19.57 -10.72 5.41
C LEU A 39 18.76 -11.39 4.28
N LEU A 40 19.41 -11.95 3.25
CA LEU A 40 18.71 -12.62 2.15
C LEU A 40 17.78 -13.75 2.62
N PRO A 41 18.16 -14.65 3.55
CA PRO A 41 17.23 -15.68 4.03
C PRO A 41 15.96 -15.10 4.67
N VAL A 42 16.10 -13.97 5.38
CA VAL A 42 14.96 -13.25 5.95
C VAL A 42 14.09 -12.67 4.84
N ILE A 43 14.71 -11.93 3.91
CA ILE A 43 14.03 -11.27 2.79
C ILE A 43 13.26 -12.31 1.96
N SER A 44 13.90 -13.42 1.60
CA SER A 44 13.27 -14.51 0.85
C SER A 44 12.07 -15.08 1.59
N SER A 45 12.19 -15.33 2.90
CA SER A 45 11.10 -15.89 3.71
C SER A 45 9.86 -15.00 3.73
N LEU A 46 10.03 -13.67 3.77
CA LEU A 46 8.91 -12.72 3.83
C LEU A 46 7.98 -12.78 2.60
N PHE A 47 8.48 -13.21 1.44
CA PHE A 47 7.64 -13.39 0.25
C PHE A 47 6.67 -14.57 0.36
N PHE A 48 6.98 -15.58 1.18
CA PHE A 48 6.18 -16.80 1.27
C PHE A 48 5.18 -16.78 2.43
N LEU A 49 5.44 -16.02 3.50
CA LEU A 49 4.55 -15.93 4.65
C LEU A 49 3.09 -15.56 4.31
N PRO A 50 2.82 -14.62 3.38
CA PRO A 50 1.43 -14.28 3.02
C PRO A 50 0.64 -15.47 2.46
N LEU A 51 1.32 -16.46 1.84
CA LEU A 51 0.67 -17.63 1.27
C LEU A 51 0.10 -18.59 2.33
N GLY A 52 0.42 -18.37 3.62
CA GLY A 52 -0.19 -19.11 4.72
C GLY A 52 -1.65 -18.74 4.99
N PHE A 53 -2.18 -17.68 4.39
CA PHE A 53 -3.56 -17.25 4.56
C PHE A 53 -4.47 -17.77 3.45
N SER A 54 -5.64 -18.28 3.82
CA SER A 54 -6.69 -18.63 2.86
C SER A 54 -7.56 -17.41 2.53
N SER A 55 -7.72 -16.46 3.45
CA SER A 55 -8.38 -15.17 3.18
C SER A 55 -7.58 -14.32 2.20
N ILE A 56 -8.27 -13.78 1.18
CA ILE A 56 -7.68 -12.84 0.22
C ILE A 56 -7.24 -11.56 0.93
N HIS A 57 -8.05 -11.01 1.85
CA HIS A 57 -7.69 -9.79 2.57
C HIS A 57 -6.44 -9.97 3.42
N LEU A 58 -6.40 -11.02 4.26
CA LEU A 58 -5.24 -11.28 5.12
C LEU A 58 -3.99 -11.53 4.29
N ARG A 59 -4.09 -12.34 3.23
CA ARG A 59 -2.99 -12.60 2.30
C ARG A 59 -2.50 -11.33 1.62
N THR A 60 -3.39 -10.49 1.12
CA THR A 60 -3.04 -9.25 0.41
C THR A 60 -2.44 -8.20 1.34
N ILE A 61 -3.03 -7.99 2.52
CA ILE A 61 -2.51 -7.05 3.52
C ILE A 61 -1.14 -7.52 4.02
N SER A 62 -1.00 -8.81 4.33
CA SER A 62 0.27 -9.41 4.73
C SER A 62 1.32 -9.32 3.63
N GLY A 63 0.95 -9.57 2.36
CA GLY A 63 1.84 -9.40 1.21
C GLY A 63 2.35 -7.97 1.07
N PHE A 64 1.45 -7.00 1.21
CA PHE A 64 1.85 -5.59 1.17
C PHE A 64 2.80 -5.23 2.33
N PHE A 65 2.53 -5.69 3.56
CA PHE A 65 3.36 -5.36 4.71
C PHE A 65 4.70 -6.09 4.72
N LEU A 66 4.70 -7.40 4.47
CA LEU A 66 5.87 -8.26 4.59
C LEU A 66 6.70 -8.27 3.30
N ALA A 67 6.10 -8.70 2.20
CA ALA A 67 6.80 -8.92 0.93
C ALA A 67 7.18 -7.61 0.23
N TRP A 68 6.47 -6.51 0.52
CA TRP A 68 6.79 -5.20 -0.01
C TRP A 68 7.45 -4.29 1.02
N LEU A 69 6.73 -3.81 2.04
CA LEU A 69 7.28 -2.78 2.91
C LEU A 69 8.48 -3.28 3.73
N ALA A 70 8.35 -4.43 4.40
CA ALA A 70 9.43 -4.96 5.23
C ALA A 70 10.66 -5.35 4.40
N VAL A 71 10.48 -6.02 3.25
CA VAL A 71 11.58 -6.33 2.32
C VAL A 71 12.35 -5.06 1.93
N PHE A 72 11.65 -4.01 1.49
CA PHE A 72 12.32 -2.78 1.07
C PHE A 72 13.01 -2.05 2.23
N LYS A 73 12.43 -2.09 3.43
CA LYS A 73 13.07 -1.56 4.64
C LYS A 73 14.32 -2.36 5.04
N LEU A 74 14.33 -3.69 4.88
CA LEU A 74 15.50 -4.53 5.12
C LEU A 74 16.59 -4.37 4.05
N LEU A 75 16.21 -4.18 2.79
CA LEU A 75 17.15 -3.81 1.73
C LEU A 75 17.84 -2.48 2.06
N LEU A 76 17.08 -1.49 2.53
CA LEU A 76 17.64 -0.22 2.98
C LEU A 76 18.55 -0.38 4.22
N LEU A 77 18.13 -1.15 5.22
CA LEU A 77 18.92 -1.49 6.42
C LEU A 77 20.27 -2.14 6.06
N SER A 78 20.30 -2.92 4.98
CA SER A 78 21.52 -3.56 4.47
C SER A 78 22.61 -2.53 4.15
N PHE A 79 22.24 -1.31 3.76
CA PHE A 79 23.13 -0.23 3.37
C PHE A 79 23.06 1.00 4.30
N ASP A 80 22.59 0.81 5.53
CA ASP A 80 22.43 1.88 6.54
C ASP A 80 21.53 3.05 6.08
N ALA A 81 20.52 2.71 5.28
CA ALA A 81 19.54 3.65 4.77
C ALA A 81 18.14 3.34 5.33
N GLY A 82 17.23 4.31 5.17
CA GLY A 82 15.83 4.12 5.48
C GLY A 82 15.51 4.24 6.99
N PRO A 83 14.34 3.73 7.42
CA PRO A 83 13.83 3.96 8.77
C PRO A 83 14.32 2.96 9.82
N LEU A 84 14.99 1.87 9.42
CA LEU A 84 15.46 0.83 10.33
C LEU A 84 16.91 1.09 10.75
N SER A 85 17.19 0.87 12.03
CA SER A 85 18.55 0.87 12.57
C SER A 85 18.71 -0.26 13.59
N PRO A 86 19.84 -0.98 13.62
CA PRO A 86 20.08 -2.02 14.61
C PRO A 86 20.17 -1.49 16.05
N SER A 87 20.43 -0.18 16.23
CA SER A 87 20.50 0.45 17.56
C SER A 87 19.12 0.65 18.21
N LEU A 88 18.02 0.58 17.44
CA LEU A 88 16.67 0.71 17.98
C LEU A 88 16.38 -0.43 18.96
N PRO A 89 15.63 -0.19 20.06
CA PRO A 89 15.09 -1.28 20.87
C PRO A 89 14.24 -2.23 20.02
N PHE A 90 14.23 -3.53 20.33
CA PHE A 90 13.49 -4.51 19.52
C PHE A 90 12.00 -4.19 19.40
N LEU A 91 11.39 -3.72 20.50
CA LEU A 91 9.97 -3.32 20.52
C LEU A 91 9.66 -2.13 19.60
N SER A 92 10.64 -1.27 19.30
CA SER A 92 10.50 -0.19 18.30
C SER A 92 10.90 -0.66 16.91
N PHE A 93 11.87 -1.56 16.78
CA PHE A 93 12.32 -2.10 15.50
C PHE A 93 11.23 -2.92 14.81
N LEU A 94 10.58 -3.84 15.54
CA LEU A 94 9.55 -4.75 15.04
C LEU A 94 8.39 -4.04 14.31
N PRO A 95 7.64 -3.10 14.95
CA PRO A 95 6.54 -2.37 14.31
C PRO A 95 7.03 -1.53 13.13
N VAL A 96 8.23 -0.95 13.20
CA VAL A 96 8.78 -0.14 12.11
C VAL A 96 9.15 -0.99 10.92
N ALA A 97 9.59 -2.22 11.15
CA ALA A 97 9.90 -3.14 10.07
C ALA A 97 8.62 -3.66 9.41
N LEU A 98 7.63 -4.08 10.20
CA LEU A 98 6.45 -4.81 9.71
C LEU A 98 5.27 -3.92 9.32
N LEU A 99 5.08 -2.76 9.94
CA LEU A 99 3.93 -1.89 9.69
C LEU A 99 4.30 -0.73 8.75
N PRO A 100 3.31 -0.09 8.11
CA PRO A 100 3.49 1.10 7.27
C PRO A 100 3.86 2.38 8.05
N VAL A 101 4.65 2.25 9.12
CA VAL A 101 5.07 3.36 10.00
C VAL A 101 6.47 3.85 9.63
N ASN A 102 6.70 5.15 9.85
CA ASN A 102 7.99 5.80 9.76
C ASN A 102 8.36 6.35 11.15
N LEU A 103 9.61 6.15 11.58
CA LEU A 103 10.14 6.74 12.81
C LEU A 103 10.44 8.23 12.56
N ARG A 104 9.40 9.06 12.60
CA ARG A 104 9.59 10.49 12.83
C ARG A 104 9.23 10.76 14.27
N ALA A 105 10.20 11.32 15.02
CA ALA A 105 9.95 11.81 16.36
C ALA A 105 8.73 12.74 16.31
N ALA A 106 7.65 12.32 16.94
CA ALA A 106 6.44 13.12 17.02
C ALA A 106 6.78 14.36 17.85
N THR A 107 7.02 15.50 17.20
CA THR A 107 7.09 16.79 17.91
C THR A 107 5.76 17.11 18.59
N ARG A 108 4.65 16.51 18.12
CA ARG A 108 3.34 16.48 18.79
C ARG A 108 2.62 15.15 18.54
N ARG A 109 2.06 14.56 19.60
CA ARG A 109 1.02 13.52 19.49
C ARG A 109 -0.20 14.14 18.82
N LYS A 110 -0.50 13.75 17.57
CA LYS A 110 -1.80 14.09 16.99
C LYS A 110 -2.77 12.97 17.37
N PRO A 111 -3.93 13.27 17.97
CA PRO A 111 -4.92 12.24 18.23
C PRO A 111 -5.31 11.61 16.89
N PRO A 112 -5.59 10.29 16.86
CA PRO A 112 -6.09 9.66 15.66
C PRO A 112 -7.36 10.39 15.21
N HIS A 113 -7.48 10.66 13.90
CA HIS A 113 -8.67 11.29 13.33
C HIS A 113 -9.84 10.29 13.31
N LEU A 114 -10.39 9.99 14.50
CA LEU A 114 -11.41 8.95 14.68
C LEU A 114 -12.67 9.21 13.86
N LEU A 115 -13.13 10.47 13.80
CA LEU A 115 -14.34 10.82 13.06
C LEU A 115 -14.20 10.61 11.54
N PRO A 116 -13.17 11.16 10.85
CA PRO A 116 -12.94 10.84 9.44
C PRO A 116 -12.79 9.35 9.15
N THR A 117 -12.12 8.59 10.03
CA THR A 117 -12.00 7.13 9.88
C THR A 117 -13.35 6.43 10.02
N ALA A 118 -14.17 6.84 11.00
CA ALA A 118 -15.53 6.31 11.17
C ALA A 118 -16.42 6.60 9.97
N ILE A 119 -16.36 7.82 9.40
CA ILE A 119 -17.08 8.18 8.17
C ILE A 119 -16.64 7.27 7.01
N LYS A 120 -15.34 7.07 6.82
CA LYS A 120 -14.81 6.16 5.78
C LYS A 120 -15.27 4.71 6.00
N ALA A 121 -15.31 4.24 7.25
CA ALA A 121 -15.82 2.91 7.60
C ALA A 121 -17.32 2.77 7.27
N LEU A 122 -18.13 3.79 7.55
CA LEU A 122 -19.55 3.82 7.19
C LEU A 122 -19.75 3.83 5.66
N LEU A 123 -18.98 4.65 4.94
CA LEU A 123 -18.99 4.66 3.48
C LEU A 123 -18.59 3.32 2.89
N PHE A 124 -17.59 2.65 3.48
CA PHE A 124 -17.17 1.31 3.08
C PHE A 124 -18.29 0.29 3.32
N SER A 125 -18.92 0.28 4.49
CA SER A 125 -20.04 -0.62 4.79
C SER A 125 -21.24 -0.39 3.86
N PHE A 126 -21.55 0.87 3.55
CA PHE A 126 -22.57 1.22 2.56
C PHE A 126 -22.20 0.70 1.17
N LEU A 127 -20.95 0.90 0.74
CA LEU A 127 -20.44 0.43 -0.54
C LEU A 127 -20.52 -1.10 -0.64
N VAL A 128 -20.14 -1.84 0.41
CA VAL A 128 -20.26 -3.30 0.46
C VAL A 128 -21.72 -3.72 0.29
N SER A 129 -22.63 -3.09 1.04
CA SER A 129 -24.08 -3.36 0.94
C SER A 129 -24.65 -3.04 -0.45
N PHE A 130 -24.06 -2.07 -1.15
CA PHE A 130 -24.48 -1.69 -2.50
C PHE A 130 -24.12 -2.76 -3.55
N TYR A 131 -23.08 -3.58 -3.32
CA TYR A 131 -22.71 -4.68 -4.23
C TYR A 131 -23.74 -5.82 -4.28
N SER A 132 -24.71 -5.87 -3.36
CA SER A 132 -25.88 -6.76 -3.49
C SER A 132 -26.68 -6.53 -4.78
N TYR A 133 -26.57 -5.32 -5.36
CA TYR A 133 -27.23 -4.95 -6.61
C TYR A 133 -26.28 -4.97 -7.83
N ARG A 134 -25.07 -5.50 -7.69
CA ARG A 134 -24.00 -5.41 -8.71
C ARG A 134 -24.42 -5.90 -10.10
N TYR A 135 -25.25 -6.94 -10.17
CA TYR A 135 -25.74 -7.49 -11.44
C TYR A 135 -26.64 -6.54 -12.24
N ARG A 136 -27.14 -5.46 -11.62
CA ARG A 136 -27.93 -4.41 -12.28
C ARG A 136 -27.08 -3.21 -12.72
N PHE A 137 -25.81 -3.15 -12.34
CA PHE A 137 -24.98 -2.00 -12.65
C PHE A 137 -24.41 -2.10 -14.08
N PRO A 138 -24.37 -0.98 -14.82
CA PRO A 138 -23.55 -0.93 -16.02
C PRO A 138 -22.08 -1.13 -15.62
N LEU A 139 -21.30 -1.79 -16.48
CA LEU A 139 -19.89 -2.13 -16.21
C LEU A 139 -19.06 -0.94 -15.75
N PHE A 140 -19.26 0.23 -16.36
CA PHE A 140 -18.57 1.46 -15.98
C PHE A 140 -18.79 1.83 -14.51
N LEU A 141 -20.03 1.74 -14.02
CA LEU A 141 -20.36 2.02 -12.63
C LEU A 141 -19.70 0.99 -11.70
N LEU A 142 -19.75 -0.30 -12.06
CA LEU A 142 -19.12 -1.36 -11.28
C LEU A 142 -17.62 -1.14 -11.10
N LEU A 143 -16.89 -0.84 -12.19
CA LEU A 143 -15.46 -0.58 -12.14
C LEU A 143 -15.13 0.68 -11.33
N LEU A 144 -15.97 1.72 -11.42
CA LEU A 144 -15.80 2.93 -10.61
C LEU A 144 -15.99 2.62 -9.11
N LEU A 145 -16.98 1.81 -8.75
CA LEU A 145 -17.18 1.36 -7.38
C LEU A 145 -15.99 0.54 -6.86
N TYR A 146 -15.38 -0.31 -7.70
CA TYR A 146 -14.14 -1.01 -7.33
C TYR A 146 -12.96 -0.07 -7.07
N CYS A 147 -12.80 1.00 -7.85
CA CYS A 147 -11.81 2.04 -7.54
C CYS A 147 -12.03 2.66 -6.15
N PHE A 148 -13.28 2.99 -5.80
CA PHE A 148 -13.62 3.49 -4.47
C PHE A 148 -13.39 2.45 -3.38
N HIS A 149 -13.72 1.18 -3.63
CA HIS A 149 -13.49 0.08 -2.71
C HIS A 149 -12.01 -0.04 -2.38
N ILE A 150 -11.14 -0.12 -3.38
CA ILE A 150 -9.69 -0.23 -3.19
C ILE A 150 -9.15 0.96 -2.39
N TYR A 151 -9.59 2.18 -2.72
CA TYR A 151 -9.18 3.39 -2.01
C TYR A 151 -9.60 3.36 -0.53
N LEU A 152 -10.87 3.05 -0.25
CA LEU A 152 -11.40 2.99 1.11
C LEU A 152 -10.76 1.85 1.91
N THR A 153 -10.57 0.67 1.32
CA THR A 153 -9.87 -0.45 1.96
C THR A 153 -8.45 -0.07 2.34
N ALA A 154 -7.69 0.54 1.42
CA ALA A 154 -6.33 1.00 1.72
C ALA A 154 -6.32 2.01 2.88
N GLU A 155 -7.20 3.01 2.86
CA GLU A 155 -7.36 4.00 3.93
C GLU A 155 -7.67 3.35 5.29
N LEU A 156 -8.60 2.40 5.34
CA LEU A 156 -8.97 1.68 6.57
C LEU A 156 -7.83 0.80 7.10
N VAL A 157 -7.13 0.09 6.21
CA VAL A 157 -5.96 -0.73 6.56
C VAL A 157 -4.85 0.14 7.15
N TYR A 158 -4.56 1.29 6.54
CA TYR A 158 -3.57 2.23 7.07
C TYR A 158 -4.00 2.84 8.40
N ALA A 159 -5.27 3.21 8.55
CA ALA A 159 -5.80 3.74 9.80
C ALA A 159 -5.71 2.71 10.94
N GLY A 160 -6.01 1.43 10.66
CA GLY A 160 -5.85 0.34 11.60
C GLY A 160 -4.37 0.14 12.01
N ALA A 161 -3.46 0.12 11.03
CA ALA A 161 -2.02 0.01 11.31
C ALA A 161 -1.50 1.20 12.13
N ALA A 162 -1.96 2.42 11.83
CA ALA A 162 -1.65 3.62 12.59
C ALA A 162 -2.14 3.51 14.04
N PHE A 163 -3.38 3.09 14.24
CA PHE A 163 -3.97 2.91 15.58
C PHE A 163 -3.16 1.93 16.42
N LEU A 164 -2.78 0.77 15.86
CA LEU A 164 -1.95 -0.21 16.55
C LEU A 164 -0.57 0.35 16.91
N ALA A 165 0.09 1.03 15.97
CA ALA A 165 1.41 1.61 16.19
C ALA A 165 1.39 2.76 17.21
N SER A 166 0.36 3.61 17.18
CA SER A 166 0.20 4.72 18.14
C SER A 166 -0.18 4.22 19.53
N GLY A 167 -1.12 3.27 19.62
CA GLY A 167 -1.62 2.75 20.88
C GLY A 167 -0.58 1.93 21.65
N LEU A 168 0.19 1.08 20.96
CA LEU A 168 1.17 0.20 21.60
C LEU A 168 2.51 0.89 21.87
N LEU A 169 2.92 1.85 21.02
CA LEU A 169 4.32 2.30 20.95
C LEU A 169 4.47 3.82 20.85
N GLY A 170 3.37 4.58 20.82
CA GLY A 170 3.41 6.03 20.70
C GLY A 170 3.96 6.55 19.37
N LEU A 171 4.00 5.71 18.32
CA LEU A 171 4.47 6.08 17.00
C LEU A 171 3.32 6.66 16.15
N ASN A 172 3.59 7.72 15.39
CA ASN A 172 2.61 8.31 14.47
C ASN A 172 2.87 7.83 13.04
N LEU A 173 1.79 7.55 12.31
CA LEU A 173 1.83 7.30 10.87
C LEU A 173 1.90 8.63 10.10
N GLU A 174 2.75 8.70 9.08
CA GLU A 174 2.65 9.78 8.10
C GLU A 174 1.35 9.60 7.27
N PRO A 175 0.73 10.70 6.80
CA PRO A 175 -0.44 10.62 5.92
C PRO A 175 -0.12 9.75 4.69
N GLN A 176 -1.02 8.82 4.35
CA GLN A 176 -0.77 7.85 3.26
C GLN A 176 -1.34 8.35 1.93
N PHE A 177 -2.39 9.18 1.99
CA PHE A 177 -2.98 9.86 0.86
C PHE A 177 -3.09 11.35 1.17
N ASP A 178 -2.89 12.19 0.15
CA ASP A 178 -3.11 13.65 0.22
C ASP A 178 -4.07 14.08 -0.89
N ALA A 179 -5.36 13.92 -0.64
CA ALA A 179 -6.46 14.31 -1.55
C ALA A 179 -6.15 14.01 -3.03
N PRO A 180 -5.98 12.73 -3.43
CA PRO A 180 -5.53 12.35 -4.77
C PRO A 180 -6.43 12.87 -5.90
N TYR A 181 -7.70 13.09 -5.61
CA TYR A 181 -8.68 13.71 -6.51
C TYR A 181 -8.42 15.19 -6.83
N ARG A 182 -7.49 15.85 -6.12
CA ARG A 182 -7.04 17.23 -6.39
C ARG A 182 -5.77 17.28 -7.23
N THR A 183 -5.34 16.15 -7.79
CA THR A 183 -4.15 16.12 -8.64
C THR A 183 -4.34 16.99 -9.89
N THR A 184 -3.29 17.68 -10.31
CA THR A 184 -3.26 18.42 -11.59
C THR A 184 -2.32 17.79 -12.61
N SER A 185 -1.67 16.67 -12.24
CA SER A 185 -0.66 16.02 -13.08
C SER A 185 -0.31 14.62 -12.62
N LEU A 186 0.24 13.79 -13.50
CA LEU A 186 0.68 12.44 -13.13
C LEU A 186 1.81 12.48 -12.12
N GLN A 187 2.74 13.44 -12.26
CA GLN A 187 3.81 13.63 -11.29
C GLN A 187 3.27 13.97 -9.88
N ASP A 188 2.26 14.84 -9.79
CA ASP A 188 1.64 15.22 -8.52
C ASP A 188 0.85 14.05 -7.92
N PHE A 189 0.09 13.33 -8.74
CA PHE A 189 -0.67 12.15 -8.33
C PHE A 189 0.24 11.10 -7.68
N TRP A 190 1.24 10.59 -8.42
CA TRP A 190 2.11 9.51 -7.96
C TRP A 190 3.15 9.96 -6.94
N GLY A 191 3.65 11.20 -7.04
CA GLY A 191 4.78 11.65 -6.24
C GLY A 191 4.40 12.27 -4.90
N ARG A 192 3.15 12.74 -4.75
CA ARG A 192 2.74 13.58 -3.61
C ARG A 192 1.38 13.24 -3.01
N ARG A 193 0.51 12.52 -3.72
CA ARG A 193 -0.88 12.34 -3.28
C ARG A 193 -1.34 10.91 -3.12
N TRP A 194 -0.80 9.98 -3.91
CA TRP A 194 -1.18 8.58 -3.91
C TRP A 194 -0.13 7.71 -3.22
N ASN A 195 -0.56 6.92 -2.23
CA ASN A 195 0.24 5.91 -1.53
C ASN A 195 1.67 6.39 -1.16
N LEU A 196 1.71 7.37 -0.27
CA LEU A 196 2.96 8.00 0.18
C LEU A 196 3.87 7.01 0.93
N VAL A 197 3.31 5.98 1.54
CA VAL A 197 4.09 4.91 2.20
C VAL A 197 4.98 4.20 1.18
N VAL A 198 4.44 3.80 0.02
CA VAL A 198 5.24 3.21 -1.06
C VAL A 198 6.28 4.20 -1.59
N THR A 199 5.92 5.48 -1.73
CA THR A 199 6.86 6.52 -2.13
C THR A 199 8.02 6.67 -1.14
N THR A 200 7.77 6.56 0.17
CA THR A 200 8.82 6.67 1.21
C THR A 200 9.83 5.53 1.19
N VAL A 201 9.43 4.32 0.75
CA VAL A 201 10.35 3.19 0.62
C VAL A 201 11.05 3.19 -0.74
N LEU A 202 10.33 3.42 -1.85
CA LEU A 202 10.88 3.37 -3.20
C LEU A 202 11.82 4.54 -3.51
N ARG A 203 11.60 5.71 -2.90
CA ARG A 203 12.44 6.88 -3.14
C ARG A 203 13.91 6.65 -2.73
N PRO A 204 14.22 6.23 -1.49
CA PRO A 204 15.60 5.92 -1.10
C PRO A 204 16.11 4.61 -1.70
N SER A 205 15.26 3.59 -1.94
CA SER A 205 15.73 2.27 -2.39
C SER A 205 15.95 2.17 -3.90
N VAL A 206 15.19 2.90 -4.72
CA VAL A 206 15.22 2.80 -6.19
C VAL A 206 15.51 4.16 -6.83
N TYR A 207 14.65 5.17 -6.57
CA TYR A 207 14.73 6.44 -7.28
C TYR A 207 16.06 7.16 -7.07
N ASN A 208 16.48 7.35 -5.81
CA ASN A 208 17.67 8.12 -5.46
C ASN A 208 18.97 7.50 -6.01
N PRO A 209 19.25 6.19 -5.81
CA PRO A 209 20.44 5.55 -6.36
C PRO A 209 20.52 5.67 -7.88
N ILE A 210 19.41 5.36 -8.57
CA ILE A 210 19.35 5.37 -10.03
C ILE A 210 19.45 6.78 -10.59
N ARG A 211 18.74 7.74 -9.97
CA ARG A 211 18.84 9.16 -10.35
C ARG A 211 20.26 9.68 -10.25
N ARG A 212 20.98 9.34 -9.18
CA ARG A 212 22.37 9.79 -8.98
C ARG A 212 23.30 9.29 -10.09
N ARG A 213 23.05 8.09 -10.64
CA ARG A 213 23.89 7.49 -11.67
C ARG A 213 23.46 7.83 -13.10
N TRP A 214 22.16 7.85 -13.38
CA TRP A 214 21.61 7.92 -14.75
C TRP A 214 20.56 9.02 -14.95
N GLY A 215 20.38 9.91 -13.97
CA GLY A 215 19.50 11.07 -14.06
C GLY A 215 18.03 10.78 -13.71
N SER A 216 17.24 11.86 -13.58
CA SER A 216 15.87 11.80 -13.03
C SER A 216 14.91 10.95 -13.85
N ALA A 217 15.02 10.95 -15.18
CA ALA A 217 14.15 10.15 -16.04
C ALA A 217 14.33 8.65 -15.79
N ALA A 218 15.59 8.18 -15.74
CA ALA A 218 15.90 6.78 -15.42
C ALA A 218 15.43 6.42 -14.01
N GLY A 219 15.61 7.32 -13.05
CA GLY A 219 15.10 7.14 -11.68
C GLY A 219 13.58 6.94 -11.63
N PHE A 220 12.82 7.76 -12.35
CA PHE A 220 11.36 7.60 -12.45
C PHE A 220 10.99 6.26 -13.10
N LEU A 221 11.52 5.96 -14.28
CA LEU A 221 11.19 4.73 -15.01
C LEU A 221 11.49 3.48 -14.19
N ALA A 222 12.65 3.44 -13.52
CA ALA A 222 13.01 2.32 -12.65
C ALA A 222 12.09 2.20 -11.43
N THR A 223 11.66 3.33 -10.85
CA THR A 223 10.69 3.34 -9.74
C THR A 223 9.36 2.74 -10.16
N PHE A 224 8.86 3.12 -11.34
CA PHE A 224 7.63 2.56 -11.90
C PHE A 224 7.78 1.09 -12.30
N LEU A 225 8.93 0.69 -12.84
CA LEU A 225 9.24 -0.71 -13.13
C LEU A 225 9.16 -1.57 -11.86
N VAL A 226 9.90 -1.18 -10.82
CA VAL A 226 9.91 -1.91 -9.54
C VAL A 226 8.51 -1.91 -8.91
N SER A 227 7.80 -0.78 -8.93
CA SER A 227 6.41 -0.71 -8.47
C SER A 227 5.51 -1.67 -9.26
N GLY A 228 5.66 -1.75 -10.58
CA GLY A 228 4.89 -2.66 -11.43
C GLY A 228 5.12 -4.13 -11.09
N VAL A 229 6.38 -4.53 -10.91
CA VAL A 229 6.73 -5.90 -10.48
C VAL A 229 6.11 -6.23 -9.11
N MET A 230 6.15 -5.29 -8.17
CA MET A 230 5.51 -5.50 -6.87
C MET A 230 3.98 -5.60 -6.97
N HIS A 231 3.34 -4.90 -7.91
CA HIS A 231 1.91 -5.03 -8.13
C HIS A 231 1.52 -6.35 -8.84
N GLU A 232 2.37 -6.87 -9.73
CA GLU A 232 2.18 -8.25 -10.25
C GLU A 232 2.22 -9.28 -9.11
N LEU A 233 3.16 -9.11 -8.17
CA LEU A 233 3.20 -9.94 -6.96
C LEU A 233 1.95 -9.73 -6.07
N MET A 234 1.45 -8.50 -5.94
CA MET A 234 0.21 -8.25 -5.22
C MET A 234 -1.00 -8.92 -5.89
N VAL A 235 -1.09 -8.90 -7.22
CA VAL A 235 -2.13 -9.61 -7.97
C VAL A 235 -2.00 -11.11 -7.77
N TYR A 236 -0.78 -11.65 -7.72
CA TYR A 236 -0.56 -13.05 -7.35
C TYR A 236 -1.08 -13.34 -5.93
N TYR A 237 -0.84 -12.47 -4.95
CA TYR A 237 -1.44 -12.64 -3.61
C TYR A 237 -2.96 -12.50 -3.61
N VAL A 238 -3.57 -11.76 -4.53
CA VAL A 238 -5.03 -11.72 -4.62
C VAL A 238 -5.56 -13.02 -5.22
N THR A 239 -5.05 -13.39 -6.39
CA THR A 239 -5.66 -14.39 -7.28
C THR A 239 -5.06 -15.80 -7.18
N LEU A 240 -3.84 -15.93 -6.64
CA LEU A 240 -2.98 -17.12 -6.73
C LEU A 240 -2.75 -17.62 -8.17
N ALA A 241 -2.99 -16.77 -9.17
CA ALA A 241 -2.75 -17.07 -10.57
C ALA A 241 -1.45 -16.42 -11.05
N PRO A 242 -0.72 -17.03 -12.00
CA PRO A 242 0.50 -16.45 -12.55
C PRO A 242 0.29 -15.01 -13.04
N PRO A 243 1.27 -14.11 -12.80
CA PRO A 243 1.18 -12.72 -13.24
C PRO A 243 1.15 -12.63 -14.77
N THR A 244 0.31 -11.74 -15.31
CA THR A 244 0.13 -11.56 -16.75
C THR A 244 0.88 -10.37 -17.33
N GLY A 245 1.46 -9.52 -16.48
CA GLY A 245 2.20 -8.34 -16.91
C GLY A 245 1.32 -7.11 -17.18
N GLU A 246 0.00 -7.19 -17.02
CA GLU A 246 -0.90 -6.05 -17.24
C GLU A 246 -0.71 -4.93 -16.20
N MET A 247 -0.48 -5.28 -14.93
CA MET A 247 -0.15 -4.30 -13.89
C MET A 247 1.21 -3.67 -14.17
N LEU A 248 2.19 -4.49 -14.58
CA LEU A 248 3.50 -3.99 -14.98
C LEU A 248 3.37 -2.97 -16.13
N CYS A 249 2.58 -3.30 -17.16
CA CYS A 249 2.28 -2.40 -18.27
C CYS A 249 1.60 -1.10 -17.80
N PHE A 250 0.64 -1.18 -16.88
CA PHE A 250 0.00 -0.01 -16.28
C PHE A 250 1.03 0.94 -15.65
N PHE A 251 1.91 0.43 -14.80
CA PHE A 251 2.91 1.26 -14.13
C PHE A 251 3.96 1.79 -15.09
N LEU A 252 4.44 0.99 -16.05
CA LEU A 252 5.40 1.46 -17.05
C LEU A 252 4.82 2.57 -17.94
N LEU A 253 3.58 2.41 -18.40
CA LEU A 253 2.87 3.45 -19.15
C LEU A 253 2.80 4.75 -18.34
N HIS A 254 2.40 4.67 -17.06
CA HIS A 254 2.32 5.83 -16.17
C HIS A 254 3.70 6.46 -15.94
N GLY A 255 4.75 5.65 -15.83
CA GLY A 255 6.13 6.13 -15.70
C GLY A 255 6.61 6.90 -16.92
N VAL A 256 6.39 6.37 -18.13
CA VAL A 256 6.72 7.05 -19.38
C VAL A 256 5.93 8.35 -19.50
N CYS A 257 4.61 8.32 -19.31
CA CYS A 257 3.76 9.50 -19.37
C CYS A 257 4.17 10.57 -18.34
N THR A 258 4.58 10.17 -17.13
CA THR A 258 5.05 11.10 -16.10
C THR A 258 6.37 11.77 -16.52
N VAL A 259 7.32 11.02 -17.08
CA VAL A 259 8.58 11.58 -17.59
C VAL A 259 8.34 12.53 -18.76
N LEU A 260 7.46 12.16 -19.69
CA LEU A 260 7.07 13.01 -20.81
C LEU A 260 6.39 14.29 -20.30
N GLU A 261 5.45 14.19 -19.37
CA GLU A 261 4.77 15.34 -18.76
C GLU A 261 5.79 16.31 -18.12
N VAL A 262 6.76 15.80 -17.36
CA VAL A 262 7.80 16.63 -16.74
C VAL A 262 8.68 17.32 -17.78
N ARG A 263 9.06 16.61 -18.85
CA ARG A 263 9.86 17.18 -19.94
C ARG A 263 9.10 18.24 -20.73
N LEU A 264 7.83 17.99 -21.04
CA LEU A 264 6.95 18.93 -21.73
C LEU A 264 6.73 20.20 -20.89
N LYS A 265 6.47 20.05 -19.59
CA LYS A 265 6.37 21.20 -18.67
C LYS A 265 7.64 22.01 -18.62
N LYS A 266 8.82 21.37 -18.60
CA LYS A 266 10.11 22.06 -18.62
C LYS A 266 10.34 22.80 -19.94
N ALA A 267 10.01 22.17 -21.08
CA ALA A 267 10.13 22.79 -22.40
C ALA A 267 9.16 23.97 -22.59
N ALA A 268 7.92 23.83 -22.11
CA ALA A 268 6.90 24.88 -22.17
C ALA A 268 7.18 26.04 -21.21
N GLY A 269 7.71 25.77 -20.01
CA GLY A 269 8.09 26.80 -19.03
C GLY A 269 9.29 27.64 -19.44
N ASN A 270 10.13 27.13 -20.36
CA ASN A 270 11.24 27.88 -20.96
C ASN A 270 10.80 28.76 -22.15
N ARG A 271 9.53 28.71 -22.57
CA ARG A 271 8.99 29.61 -23.59
C ARG A 271 8.30 30.78 -22.89
N GLU A 272 8.76 32.00 -23.16
CA GLU A 272 8.05 33.21 -22.76
C GLU A 272 6.61 33.17 -23.30
N GLY A 273 5.61 33.33 -22.43
CA GLY A 273 4.18 33.23 -22.79
C GLY A 273 3.53 31.85 -22.68
N GLY A 274 4.16 30.88 -22.00
CA GLY A 274 3.68 29.49 -21.90
C GLY A 274 2.19 29.31 -21.55
N TRP A 275 1.50 28.49 -22.35
CA TRP A 275 0.08 28.12 -22.20
C TRP A 275 -0.18 27.52 -20.80
N ARG A 276 -1.00 28.20 -19.99
CA ARG A 276 -1.42 27.69 -18.68
C ARG A 276 -2.76 26.96 -18.81
N VAL A 277 -2.74 25.64 -18.68
CA VAL A 277 -3.97 24.84 -18.63
C VAL A 277 -4.70 25.15 -17.32
N HIS A 278 -6.01 25.38 -17.38
CA HIS A 278 -6.82 25.63 -16.20
C HIS A 278 -6.74 24.41 -15.24
N PRO A 279 -6.56 24.61 -13.91
CA PRO A 279 -6.34 23.52 -12.96
C PRO A 279 -7.42 22.42 -13.03
N ALA A 280 -8.69 22.81 -13.16
CA ALA A 280 -9.79 21.84 -13.25
C ALA A 280 -9.70 20.96 -14.50
N ALA A 281 -9.29 21.52 -15.65
CA ALA A 281 -9.10 20.75 -16.88
C ALA A 281 -7.90 19.79 -16.75
N ALA A 282 -6.82 20.24 -16.12
CA ALA A 282 -5.65 19.40 -15.85
C ALA A 282 -5.99 18.24 -14.88
N THR A 283 -6.80 18.50 -13.86
CA THR A 283 -7.32 17.48 -12.94
C THR A 283 -8.22 16.49 -13.67
N GLY A 284 -9.19 16.97 -14.45
CA GLY A 284 -10.07 16.11 -15.24
C GLY A 284 -9.29 15.20 -16.20
N ALA A 285 -8.32 15.75 -16.91
CA ALA A 285 -7.46 15.00 -17.82
C ALA A 285 -6.60 13.95 -17.08
N THR A 286 -5.98 14.33 -15.95
CA THR A 286 -5.14 13.42 -15.17
C THR A 286 -5.95 12.27 -14.58
N LEU A 287 -7.09 12.58 -13.94
CA LEU A 287 -7.96 11.56 -13.35
C LEU A 287 -8.60 10.69 -14.43
N GLY A 288 -9.05 11.30 -15.54
CA GLY A 288 -9.59 10.56 -16.69
C GLY A 288 -8.57 9.57 -17.25
N PHE A 289 -7.31 9.97 -17.39
CA PHE A 289 -6.23 9.07 -17.79
C PHE A 289 -6.04 7.93 -16.78
N VAL A 290 -5.92 8.23 -15.48
CA VAL A 290 -5.72 7.22 -14.43
C VAL A 290 -6.88 6.22 -14.35
N VAL A 291 -8.12 6.70 -14.47
CA VAL A 291 -9.32 5.85 -14.44
C VAL A 291 -9.39 4.98 -15.70
N ALA A 292 -9.17 5.57 -16.88
CA ALA A 292 -9.23 4.84 -18.14
C ALA A 292 -8.17 3.73 -18.23
N THR A 293 -6.92 4.03 -17.86
CA THR A 293 -5.85 3.02 -17.81
C THR A 293 -6.08 2.02 -16.68
N GLY A 294 -6.63 2.47 -15.55
CA GLY A 294 -6.98 1.61 -14.42
C GLY A 294 -8.03 0.57 -14.78
N PHE A 295 -9.09 0.98 -15.50
CA PHE A 295 -10.13 0.06 -15.97
C PHE A 295 -9.61 -0.97 -16.97
N ARG A 296 -8.62 -0.59 -17.79
CA ARG A 296 -8.10 -1.47 -18.84
C ARG A 296 -6.99 -2.41 -18.36
N LEU A 297 -6.12 -1.95 -17.47
CA LEU A 297 -4.88 -2.66 -17.14
C LEU A 297 -4.76 -3.01 -15.65
N PHE A 298 -5.42 -2.27 -14.76
CA PHE A 298 -5.28 -2.45 -13.32
C PHE A 298 -6.38 -3.36 -12.73
N LEU A 299 -7.65 -3.08 -13.03
CA LEU A 299 -8.77 -3.85 -12.47
C LEU A 299 -8.91 -5.28 -13.04
N PRO A 300 -8.78 -5.52 -14.35
CA PRO A 300 -9.07 -6.85 -14.91
C PRO A 300 -8.24 -7.99 -14.31
N PRO A 301 -6.92 -7.85 -14.06
CA PRO A 301 -6.14 -8.90 -13.41
C PRO A 301 -6.65 -9.29 -12.02
N MET A 302 -7.16 -8.34 -11.23
CA MET A 302 -7.69 -8.60 -9.88
C MET A 302 -9.07 -9.24 -9.88
N MET A 303 -9.82 -9.11 -10.99
CA MET A 303 -11.16 -9.69 -11.15
C MET A 303 -11.12 -11.10 -11.77
N ARG A 304 -9.93 -11.61 -12.11
CA ARG A 304 -9.82 -12.95 -12.67
C ARG A 304 -10.15 -14.02 -11.63
N ASN A 305 -10.65 -15.15 -12.13
CA ASN A 305 -10.96 -16.35 -11.36
C ASN A 305 -11.93 -16.12 -10.19
N GLY A 306 -12.82 -15.11 -10.28
CA GLY A 306 -13.80 -14.78 -9.25
C GLY A 306 -13.20 -14.20 -7.97
N SER A 307 -11.98 -13.69 -8.03
CA SER A 307 -11.29 -13.15 -6.85
C SER A 307 -12.00 -11.91 -6.29
N ASP A 308 -12.63 -11.12 -7.15
CA ASP A 308 -13.47 -9.98 -6.77
C ASP A 308 -14.73 -10.41 -6.03
N GLU A 309 -15.41 -11.48 -6.47
CA GLU A 309 -16.56 -12.03 -5.75
C GLU A 309 -16.17 -12.52 -4.37
N ARG A 310 -15.06 -13.26 -4.26
CA ARG A 310 -14.54 -13.73 -2.97
C ARG A 310 -14.12 -12.58 -2.04
N VAL A 311 -13.56 -11.50 -2.57
CA VAL A 311 -13.29 -10.27 -1.80
C VAL A 311 -14.58 -9.69 -1.24
N LEU A 312 -15.65 -9.63 -2.04
CA LEU A 312 -16.94 -9.12 -1.56
C LEU A 312 -17.54 -10.02 -0.47
N GLU A 313 -17.49 -11.34 -0.64
CA GLU A 313 -17.96 -12.32 0.35
C GLU A 313 -17.21 -12.17 1.69
N GLU A 314 -15.89 -11.99 1.66
CA GLU A 314 -15.09 -11.74 2.87
C GLU A 314 -15.47 -10.42 3.56
N CYS A 315 -15.77 -9.37 2.78
CA CYS A 315 -16.23 -8.09 3.33
C CYS A 315 -17.61 -8.20 3.99
N GLU A 316 -18.55 -8.89 3.33
CA GLU A 316 -19.90 -9.13 3.86
C GLU A 316 -19.83 -9.95 5.15
N ALA A 317 -19.00 -11.00 5.19
CA ALA A 317 -18.76 -11.81 6.38
C ALA A 317 -18.19 -10.97 7.53
N MET A 318 -17.24 -10.08 7.24
CA MET A 318 -16.66 -9.16 8.23
C MET A 318 -17.71 -8.20 8.81
N ILE A 319 -18.53 -7.56 7.95
CA ILE A 319 -19.61 -6.66 8.40
C ILE A 319 -20.64 -7.43 9.24
N GLY A 320 -21.02 -8.63 8.80
CA GLY A 320 -21.94 -9.51 9.53
C GLY A 320 -21.41 -9.90 10.91
N PHE A 321 -20.11 -10.17 11.03
CA PHE A 321 -19.45 -10.44 12.32
C PHE A 321 -19.55 -9.24 13.26
N PHE A 322 -19.22 -8.03 12.79
CA PHE A 322 -19.34 -6.81 13.60
C PHE A 322 -20.78 -6.53 14.02
N LYS A 323 -21.75 -6.73 13.13
CA LYS A 323 -23.18 -6.56 13.44
C LYS A 323 -23.62 -7.49 14.56
N LYS A 324 -23.34 -8.80 14.44
CA LYS A 324 -23.66 -9.79 15.49
C LYS A 324 -22.99 -9.47 16.82
N GLY A 325 -21.72 -9.04 16.80
CA GLY A 325 -21.01 -8.61 17.99
C GLY A 325 -21.67 -7.40 18.66
N SER A 326 -22.05 -6.40 17.86
CA SER A 326 -22.74 -5.20 18.37
C SER A 326 -24.11 -5.51 18.97
N GLU A 327 -24.88 -6.39 18.34
CA GLU A 327 -26.18 -6.85 18.84
C GLU A 327 -26.03 -7.63 20.15
N ALA A 328 -25.03 -8.51 20.26
CA ALA A 328 -24.76 -9.25 21.49
C ALA A 328 -24.36 -8.33 22.66
N ILE A 329 -23.59 -7.27 22.38
CA ILE A 329 -23.21 -6.27 23.39
C ILE A 329 -24.43 -5.44 23.81
N LEU A 330 -25.19 -4.91 22.85
CA LEU A 330 -26.39 -4.10 23.13
C LEU A 330 -27.50 -4.92 23.83
N GLY A 331 -27.64 -6.20 23.49
CA GLY A 331 -28.56 -7.12 24.16
C GLY A 331 -28.20 -7.33 25.64
N ARG A 332 -26.92 -7.32 26.00
CA ARG A 332 -26.49 -7.37 27.41
C ARG A 332 -26.81 -6.08 28.19
N PHE A 333 -26.82 -4.93 27.52
CA PHE A 333 -27.21 -3.65 28.14
C PHE A 333 -28.72 -3.44 28.25
N ARG A 334 -29.54 -4.22 27.53
CA ARG A 334 -31.02 -4.21 27.68
C ARG A 334 -31.54 -5.16 28.76
N LEU A 335 -30.66 -5.97 29.38
CA LEU A 335 -31.00 -6.93 30.43
C LEU A 335 -30.55 -6.47 31.83
N GLN A 336 -30.28 -5.16 32.01
CA GLN A 336 -30.07 -4.50 33.30
C GLN A 336 -31.13 -3.43 33.52
#